data_AF-A0A2E5VR59-F1
#
_entry.id   AF-A0A2E5VR59-F1
#
_cell.length_a   1.000
_cell.length_b   1.000
_cell.length_c   1.000
_cell.angle_alpha   90.00
_cell.angle_beta   90.00
_cell.angle_gamma   90.00
#
_symmetry.space_group_name_H-M   'P 1'
#
loop_
_entity.id
_entity.type
_entity.pdbx_description
1 polymer ?
#
loop_
_entity_poly.entity_id
_entity_poly.type
_entity_poly.pdbx_seq_one_letter_code
_entity_poly.pdbx_strand_id
1 'polypeptide(L)'
;MIDMANNRITTHGGFFRLLKIDAADTDRHSDAFEQVRRSDIHGIMLHGVYDAESMAAVNDCLVRHDPPFLRTSFPEEFRSWFDGRNLNLAPPDLDGYFEDAELFNALLESVFPPDRNWWPLKFSSSLQRLRGCPQDRRTSPSSAVC
;
A
#
# COMPACT_ATOMS: atom_id res chain seq x y z
N MET A 1 24.94 -8.81 1.96
CA MET A 1 24.79 -9.93 1.00
C MET A 1 23.31 -10.22 0.94
N ILE A 2 22.59 -9.62 -0.02
CA ILE A 2 21.12 -9.75 -0.12
C ILE A 2 20.86 -11.06 -0.85
N ASP A 3 20.08 -11.93 -0.22
CA ASP A 3 19.76 -13.27 -0.71
C ASP A 3 18.94 -13.19 -2.01
N MET A 4 19.52 -13.68 -3.11
CA MET A 4 18.90 -13.79 -4.43
C MET A 4 17.74 -14.81 -4.46
N ALA A 5 17.41 -15.47 -3.33
CA ALA A 5 16.38 -16.49 -3.24
C ALA A 5 14.92 -15.98 -3.21
N ASN A 6 14.70 -14.66 -3.17
CA ASN A 6 13.38 -14.11 -2.83
C ASN A 6 12.38 -13.93 -3.99
N ASN A 7 12.72 -14.28 -5.24
CA ASN A 7 11.82 -14.18 -6.41
C ASN A 7 11.21 -15.55 -6.78
N ARG A 8 10.45 -16.15 -5.87
CA ARG A 8 9.88 -17.50 -6.05
C ARG A 8 8.42 -17.57 -5.65
N ILE A 9 7.67 -18.37 -6.40
CA ILE A 9 6.34 -18.83 -5.98
C ILE A 9 6.53 -19.95 -4.96
N THR A 10 5.86 -19.82 -3.82
CA THR A 10 5.86 -20.81 -2.74
C THR A 10 4.44 -21.25 -2.46
N THR A 11 4.23 -22.54 -2.17
CA THR A 11 2.90 -23.07 -1.83
C THR A 11 2.78 -23.24 -0.32
N HIS A 12 1.84 -22.54 0.29
CA HIS A 12 1.51 -22.61 1.71
C HIS A 12 0.25 -23.45 1.93
N GLY A 13 0.27 -24.33 2.93
CA GLY A 13 -0.88 -25.16 3.30
C GLY A 13 -1.37 -26.12 2.20
N GLY A 14 -0.56 -26.37 1.16
CA GLY A 14 -0.92 -27.24 0.03
C GLY A 14 -1.77 -26.60 -1.07
N PHE A 15 -2.23 -25.36 -0.91
CA PHE A 15 -3.10 -24.69 -1.89
C PHE A 15 -2.70 -23.23 -2.17
N PHE A 16 -2.21 -22.50 -1.18
CA PHE A 16 -1.98 -21.06 -1.31
C PHE A 16 -0.62 -20.75 -1.95
N ARG A 17 -0.63 -20.54 -3.27
CA ARG A 17 0.52 -20.07 -4.05
C ARG A 17 0.79 -18.57 -3.84
N LEU A 18 1.94 -18.24 -3.26
CA LEU A 18 2.40 -16.88 -2.97
C LEU A 18 3.66 -16.55 -3.78
N LEU A 19 3.61 -15.52 -4.61
CA LEU A 19 4.80 -14.94 -5.25
C LEU A 19 5.47 -13.98 -4.26
N LYS A 20 6.73 -14.25 -3.91
CA LYS A 20 7.56 -13.32 -3.16
C LYS A 20 8.45 -12.55 -4.14
N ILE A 21 8.61 -11.26 -3.92
CA ILE A 21 9.42 -10.37 -4.76
C ILE A 21 10.03 -9.25 -3.92
N ASP A 22 11.20 -8.76 -4.32
CA ASP A 22 11.75 -7.51 -3.80
C ASP A 22 11.22 -6.29 -4.59
N ALA A 23 11.03 -5.15 -3.93
CA ALA A 23 10.60 -3.89 -4.55
C ALA A 23 11.53 -3.42 -5.68
N ALA A 24 12.83 -3.75 -5.61
CA ALA A 24 13.79 -3.47 -6.66
C ALA A 24 13.57 -4.33 -7.93
N ASP A 25 12.90 -5.48 -7.81
CA ASP A 25 12.70 -6.44 -8.89
C ASP A 25 11.30 -6.37 -9.54
N THR A 26 10.43 -5.43 -9.14
CA THR A 26 9.03 -5.36 -9.64
C THR A 26 8.91 -5.26 -11.16
N ASP A 27 9.90 -4.67 -11.82
CA ASP A 27 9.94 -4.54 -13.29
C ASP A 27 10.02 -5.88 -14.02
N ARG A 28 10.51 -6.94 -13.34
CA ARG A 28 10.61 -8.31 -13.87
C ARG A 28 9.32 -9.11 -13.73
N HIS A 29 8.30 -8.55 -13.09
CA HIS A 29 7.07 -9.23 -12.69
C HIS A 29 5.83 -8.44 -13.11
N SER A 30 5.86 -7.85 -14.31
CA SER A 30 4.81 -6.97 -14.83
C SER A 30 3.48 -7.65 -15.13
N ASP A 31 3.44 -8.98 -15.11
CA ASP A 31 2.25 -9.80 -15.26
C ASP A 31 1.74 -10.37 -13.92
N ALA A 32 2.36 -10.04 -12.79
CA ALA A 32 2.01 -10.65 -11.50
C ALA A 32 0.54 -10.41 -11.12
N PHE A 33 -0.03 -9.24 -11.43
CA PHE A 33 -1.46 -8.99 -11.24
C PHE A 33 -2.36 -9.80 -12.18
N GLU A 34 -1.90 -10.09 -13.41
CA GLU A 34 -2.60 -11.00 -14.32
C GLU A 34 -2.61 -12.41 -13.75
N GLN A 35 -1.48 -12.88 -13.22
CA GLN A 35 -1.38 -14.19 -12.58
C GLN A 35 -2.35 -14.31 -11.38
N VAL A 36 -2.52 -13.25 -10.57
CA VAL A 36 -3.54 -13.22 -9.52
C VAL A 36 -4.96 -13.32 -10.10
N ARG A 37 -5.26 -12.54 -11.15
CA ARG A 37 -6.59 -12.55 -11.78
C ARG A 37 -6.95 -13.89 -12.43
N ARG A 38 -5.98 -14.60 -12.99
CA ARG A 38 -6.14 -15.96 -13.53
C ARG A 38 -6.09 -17.05 -12.46
N SER A 39 -5.93 -16.67 -11.18
CA SER A 39 -5.71 -17.58 -10.06
C SER A 39 -4.45 -18.46 -10.18
N ASP A 40 -3.49 -18.10 -11.04
CA ASP A 40 -2.17 -18.75 -11.20
C ASP A 40 -1.29 -18.57 -9.95
N ILE A 41 -1.53 -17.50 -9.21
CA ILE A 41 -1.05 -17.26 -7.85
C ILE A 41 -2.19 -16.63 -7.06
N HIS A 42 -2.13 -16.69 -5.73
CA HIS A 42 -3.19 -16.17 -4.85
C HIS A 42 -2.76 -14.90 -4.11
N GLY A 43 -1.47 -14.59 -4.12
CA GLY A 43 -0.94 -13.40 -3.46
C GLY A 43 0.44 -13.03 -3.97
N ILE A 44 0.80 -11.78 -3.72
CA ILE A 44 2.11 -11.21 -3.98
C ILE A 44 2.60 -10.61 -2.66
N MET A 45 3.78 -11.00 -2.20
CA MET A 45 4.47 -10.42 -1.06
C MET A 45 5.64 -9.60 -1.57
N LEU A 46 5.56 -8.28 -1.38
CA LEU A 46 6.58 -7.34 -1.80
C LEU A 46 7.46 -6.94 -0.60
N HIS A 47 8.73 -7.29 -0.66
CA HIS A 47 9.72 -6.93 0.35
C HIS A 47 10.39 -5.59 0.02
N GLY A 48 10.84 -4.87 1.05
CA GLY A 48 11.66 -3.67 0.86
C GLY A 48 10.92 -2.45 0.27
N VAL A 49 9.58 -2.41 0.35
CA VAL A 49 8.80 -1.23 -0.12
C VAL A 49 9.12 0.02 0.70
N TYR A 50 9.24 -0.15 2.01
CA TYR A 50 9.63 0.86 2.98
C TYR A 50 10.79 0.32 3.80
N ASP A 51 11.76 1.18 4.13
CA ASP A 51 12.86 0.81 5.02
C ASP A 51 12.40 0.74 6.49
N ALA A 52 13.09 -0.07 7.27
CA ALA A 52 12.72 -0.35 8.65
C ALA A 52 12.77 0.89 9.56
N GLU A 53 13.72 1.80 9.33
CA GLU A 53 13.87 3.04 10.09
C GLU A 53 12.65 3.95 9.91
N SER A 54 12.20 4.15 8.67
CA SER A 54 11.01 4.94 8.38
C SER A 54 9.75 4.33 9.00
N MET A 55 9.61 3.00 8.95
CA MET A 55 8.47 2.32 9.54
C MET A 55 8.48 2.37 11.06
N ALA A 56 9.66 2.38 11.70
CA ALA A 56 9.78 2.58 13.14
C ALA A 56 9.30 3.98 13.55
N ALA A 57 9.71 5.03 12.84
CA ALA A 57 9.26 6.41 13.10
C ALA A 57 7.73 6.56 12.94
N VAL A 58 7.16 5.99 11.88
CA VAL A 58 5.70 5.96 11.66
C VAL A 58 5.00 5.22 12.80
N ASN A 59 5.51 4.05 13.18
CA ASN A 59 4.95 3.26 14.28
C ASN A 59 4.96 4.04 15.61
N ASP A 60 6.04 4.76 15.92
CA ASP A 60 6.13 5.56 17.15
C ASP A 60 5.07 6.67 17.19
N CYS A 61 4.76 7.29 16.06
CA CYS A 61 3.66 8.27 15.96
C CYS A 61 2.29 7.61 16.19
N LEU A 62 2.03 6.47 15.53
CA LEU A 62 0.75 5.75 15.64
C LEU A 62 0.49 5.23 17.07
N VAL A 63 1.52 4.69 17.74
CA VAL A 63 1.40 4.22 19.14
C VAL A 63 1.07 5.36 20.10
N ARG A 64 1.53 6.59 19.81
CA ARG A 64 1.20 7.78 20.62
C ARG A 64 -0.19 8.35 20.34
N HIS A 65 -0.91 7.85 19.34
CA HIS A 65 -2.16 8.45 18.85
C HIS A 65 -2.01 9.93 18.46
N ASP A 66 -0.86 10.26 17.86
CA ASP A 66 -0.55 11.60 17.38
C ASP A 66 -0.09 11.51 15.91
N PRO A 67 -0.95 11.88 14.94
CA PRO A 67 -2.21 12.62 15.08
C PRO A 67 -3.41 11.75 15.53
N PRO A 68 -4.51 12.37 15.98
CA PRO A 68 -5.68 11.67 16.49
C PRO A 68 -6.55 11.12 15.34
N PHE A 69 -6.13 10.00 14.74
CA PHE A 69 -6.95 9.29 13.77
C PHE A 69 -8.31 8.91 14.36
N LEU A 70 -9.34 8.94 13.51
CA LEU A 70 -10.64 8.36 13.86
C LEU A 70 -10.45 6.86 14.13
N ARG A 71 -10.68 6.42 15.36
CA ARG A 71 -10.63 4.99 15.71
C ARG A 71 -12.01 4.36 15.55
N THR A 72 -12.12 3.41 14.62
CA THR A 72 -13.29 2.54 14.53
C THR A 72 -13.01 1.26 15.34
N SER A 73 -13.80 1.03 16.38
CA SER A 73 -13.65 -0.14 17.26
C SER A 73 -14.66 -1.22 16.90
N PHE A 74 -14.21 -2.47 16.95
CA PHE A 74 -15.13 -3.61 16.93
C PHE A 74 -15.69 -3.87 18.34
N PRO A 75 -16.73 -4.72 18.46
CA PRO A 75 -17.16 -5.24 19.76
C PRO A 75 -15.96 -5.79 20.56
N GLU A 76 -16.02 -5.65 21.88
CA GLU A 76 -14.90 -5.91 22.80
C GLU A 76 -14.32 -7.33 22.64
N GLU A 77 -15.16 -8.29 22.28
CA GLU A 77 -14.80 -9.69 22.06
C GLU A 77 -13.75 -9.87 20.95
N PHE A 78 -13.72 -8.97 19.96
CA PHE A 78 -12.76 -9.01 18.86
C PHE A 78 -11.41 -8.38 19.21
N ARG A 79 -11.34 -7.61 20.31
CA ARG A 79 -10.13 -6.92 20.79
C ARG A 79 -9.34 -6.22 19.67
N SER A 80 -10.06 -5.61 18.73
CA SER A 80 -9.49 -5.00 17.54
C SER A 80 -10.17 -3.67 17.21
N TRP A 81 -9.42 -2.82 16.54
CA TRP A 81 -9.84 -1.53 16.01
C TRP A 81 -9.00 -1.22 14.77
N PHE A 82 -9.43 -0.24 13.98
CA PHE A 82 -8.61 0.32 12.90
C PHE A 82 -8.76 1.85 12.85
N ASP A 83 -7.77 2.50 12.26
CA ASP A 83 -7.78 3.94 12.00
C ASP A 83 -8.54 4.24 10.70
N GLY A 84 -9.39 5.26 10.71
CA GLY A 84 -10.31 5.63 9.63
C GLY A 84 -11.63 4.86 9.65
N ARG A 85 -12.45 5.05 8.62
CA ARG A 85 -13.68 4.27 8.37
C ARG A 85 -13.45 3.18 7.34
N ASN A 86 -14.00 2.00 7.60
CA ASN A 86 -13.95 0.89 6.66
C ASN A 86 -15.15 0.99 5.71
N LEU A 87 -14.89 1.02 4.40
CA LEU A 87 -15.93 1.12 3.38
C LEU A 87 -16.98 0.00 3.49
N ASN A 88 -16.57 -1.22 3.84
CA ASN A 88 -17.50 -2.36 3.99
C ASN A 88 -18.43 -2.22 5.19
N LEU A 89 -18.14 -1.30 6.12
CA LEU A 89 -18.96 -1.00 7.29
C LEU A 89 -19.67 0.36 7.17
N ALA A 90 -19.42 1.11 6.09
CA ALA A 90 -20.07 2.39 5.87
C ALA A 90 -21.54 2.18 5.49
N PRO A 91 -22.44 3.11 5.86
CA PRO A 91 -23.80 3.10 5.36
C PRO A 91 -23.80 3.22 3.82
N PRO A 92 -24.82 2.68 3.12
CA PRO A 92 -24.84 2.69 1.65
C PRO A 92 -24.82 4.08 1.00
N ASP A 93 -25.24 5.11 1.72
CA ASP A 93 -25.21 6.51 1.29
C ASP A 93 -23.82 7.15 1.43
N LEU A 94 -22.88 6.47 2.11
CA LEU A 94 -21.52 6.91 2.38
C LEU A 94 -21.46 8.26 3.11
N ASP A 95 -22.49 8.58 3.90
CA ASP A 95 -22.55 9.86 4.61
C ASP A 95 -21.36 10.02 5.57
N GLY A 96 -20.64 11.14 5.42
CA GLY A 96 -19.42 11.45 6.17
C GLY A 96 -18.20 10.59 5.82
N TYR A 97 -18.32 9.57 4.95
CA TYR A 97 -17.21 8.66 4.66
C TYR A 97 -16.09 9.35 3.89
N PHE A 98 -16.44 10.17 2.89
CA PHE A 98 -15.43 10.82 2.05
C PHE A 98 -14.71 11.95 2.79
N GLU A 99 -15.40 12.68 3.65
CA GLU A 99 -14.81 13.68 4.54
C GLU A 99 -13.81 13.04 5.51
N ASP A 100 -14.20 11.92 6.13
CA ASP A 100 -13.31 11.17 7.03
C ASP A 100 -12.13 10.54 6.26
N ALA A 101 -12.33 10.11 5.01
CA ALA A 101 -11.26 9.60 4.17
C ALA A 101 -10.26 10.71 3.76
N GLU A 102 -10.73 11.92 3.45
CA GLU A 102 -9.87 13.07 3.17
C GLU A 102 -9.05 13.45 4.40
N LEU A 103 -9.69 13.55 5.57
CA LEU A 103 -8.99 13.82 6.83
C LEU A 103 -7.99 12.70 7.16
N PHE A 104 -8.38 11.44 7.00
CA PHE A 104 -7.48 10.31 7.21
C PHE A 104 -6.24 10.41 6.33
N ASN A 105 -6.40 10.73 5.04
CA ASN A 105 -5.27 10.90 4.14
C ASN A 105 -4.39 12.06 4.61
N ALA A 106 -4.94 13.24 4.92
CA ALA A 106 -4.20 14.40 5.43
C ALA A 106 -3.36 14.06 6.68
N LEU A 107 -3.97 13.36 7.64
CA LEU A 107 -3.29 12.90 8.85
C LEU A 107 -2.21 11.86 8.53
N LEU A 108 -2.50 10.90 7.66
CA LEU A 108 -1.52 9.91 7.23
C LEU A 108 -0.31 10.58 6.58
N GLU A 109 -0.51 11.60 5.74
CA GLU A 109 0.57 12.36 5.12
C GLU A 109 1.52 12.95 6.16
N SER A 110 0.97 13.47 7.26
CA SER A 110 1.73 14.12 8.32
C SER A 110 2.62 13.17 9.12
N VAL A 111 2.30 11.86 9.13
CA VAL A 111 3.05 10.84 9.86
C VAL A 111 4.25 10.34 9.08
N PHE A 112 4.23 10.43 7.75
CA PHE A 112 5.34 9.96 6.92
C PHE A 112 6.38 11.08 6.68
N PRO A 113 7.68 10.73 6.60
CA PRO A 113 8.72 11.71 6.29
C PRO A 113 8.50 12.36 4.90
N PRO A 114 8.55 13.71 4.79
CA PRO A 114 8.23 14.43 3.55
C PRO A 114 9.23 14.17 2.42
N ASP A 115 10.45 13.76 2.74
CA ASP A 115 11.55 13.48 1.81
C ASP A 115 11.51 12.07 1.20
N ARG A 116 10.66 11.16 1.70
CA ARG A 116 10.75 9.73 1.38
C ARG A 116 9.76 9.18 0.34
N ASN A 117 9.14 10.04 -0.48
CA ASN A 117 8.20 9.63 -1.55
C ASN A 117 7.18 8.60 -1.02
N TRP A 118 6.50 8.93 0.07
CA TRP A 118 5.47 8.07 0.66
C TRP A 118 4.22 8.04 -0.27
N TRP A 119 3.16 7.38 0.18
CA TRP A 119 1.93 7.22 -0.62
C TRP A 119 1.46 8.58 -1.22
N PRO A 120 1.05 8.63 -2.50
CA PRO A 120 0.82 7.52 -3.41
C PRO A 120 2.04 7.08 -4.25
N LEU A 121 3.20 7.71 -4.16
CA LEU A 121 4.24 7.55 -5.21
C LEU A 121 5.02 6.22 -5.18
N LYS A 122 5.56 5.79 -4.03
CA LYS A 122 6.35 4.52 -3.95
C LYS A 122 5.52 3.26 -4.11
N PHE A 123 4.35 3.20 -3.47
CA PHE A 123 3.47 2.05 -3.59
C PHE A 123 2.80 1.99 -4.97
N SER A 124 2.28 3.11 -5.48
CA SER A 124 1.66 3.13 -6.81
C SER A 124 2.65 2.83 -7.92
N SER A 125 3.91 3.27 -7.83
CA SER A 125 4.93 2.93 -8.83
C SER A 125 5.26 1.43 -8.83
N SER A 126 5.32 0.78 -7.67
CA SER A 126 5.50 -0.68 -7.58
C SER A 126 4.27 -1.41 -8.12
N LEU A 127 3.06 -0.95 -7.79
CA LEU A 127 1.81 -1.51 -8.32
C LEU A 127 1.68 -1.34 -9.84
N GLN A 128 2.01 -0.17 -10.38
CA GLN A 128 1.97 0.11 -11.81
C GLN A 128 2.91 -0.82 -12.58
N ARG A 129 4.14 -0.99 -12.06
CA ARG A 129 5.13 -1.92 -12.64
C ARG A 129 4.62 -3.35 -12.66
N LEU A 130 4.03 -3.83 -11.56
CA LEU A 130 3.44 -5.18 -11.46
C LEU A 130 2.17 -5.38 -12.31
N ARG A 131 1.55 -4.30 -12.79
CA ARG A 131 0.41 -4.32 -13.73
C ARG A 131 0.85 -4.21 -15.19
N GLY A 132 2.13 -3.96 -15.44
CA GLY A 132 2.63 -3.65 -16.78
C GLY A 132 2.07 -2.34 -17.35
N CYS A 133 1.55 -1.45 -16.49
CA CYS A 133 1.03 -0.17 -16.94
C CYS A 133 2.21 0.76 -17.26
N PRO A 134 2.27 1.37 -18.47
CA PRO A 134 3.33 2.30 -18.80
C PRO A 134 3.42 3.42 -17.76
N GLN A 135 4.62 3.73 -17.28
CA GLN A 135 4.85 4.95 -16.49
C GLN A 135 4.54 6.13 -17.39
N ASP A 136 3.48 6.87 -17.07
CA ASP A 136 3.20 8.12 -17.74
C ASP A 136 4.38 9.06 -17.49
N ARG A 137 5.15 9.35 -18.55
CA ARG A 137 6.24 10.30 -18.47
C ARG A 137 5.59 11.64 -18.19
N ARG A 138 5.66 12.11 -16.94
CA ARG A 138 5.28 13.49 -16.61
C ARG A 138 5.90 14.41 -17.64
N THR A 139 5.04 15.01 -18.46
CA THR A 139 5.37 16.16 -19.28
C THR A 139 5.82 17.26 -18.33
N SER A 140 7.09 17.64 -18.41
CA SER A 140 7.55 18.91 -17.87
C SER A 140 6.71 20.04 -18.49
N PRO A 141 6.41 21.12 -17.74
CA PRO A 141 5.62 22.21 -18.27
C PRO A 141 6.47 22.98 -19.28
N SER A 142 6.21 22.80 -20.56
CA SER A 142 6.73 23.66 -21.62
C SER A 142 5.54 24.36 -22.28
N SER A 143 5.39 25.62 -21.91
CA SER A 143 4.80 26.72 -22.67
C SER A 143 4.42 26.45 -24.14
N ALA A 144 3.13 26.65 -24.43
CA ALA A 144 2.55 27.27 -25.63
C ALA A 144 1.03 27.42 -25.35
N VAL A 145 0.46 28.60 -25.14
CA VAL A 145 0.13 29.65 -26.14
C VAL A 145 -0.50 29.05 -27.41
N CYS A 146 -1.81 28.84 -27.37
CA CYS A 146 -2.85 29.55 -28.13
C CYS A 146 -4.23 29.13 -27.61
#